data_AF-A0A085VF27-F1
#
_entry.id   AF-A0A085VF27-F1
#
_cell.length_a   1.000
_cell.length_b   1.000
_cell.length_c   1.000
_cell.angle_alpha   90.00
_cell.angle_beta   90.00
_cell.angle_gamma   90.00
#
_symmetry.space_group_name_H-M   'P 1'
#
loop_
_entity.id
_entity.type
_entity.pdbx_description
1 polymer ?
#
loop_
_entity_poly.entity_id
_entity_poly.type
_entity_poly.pdbx_seq_one_letter_code
_entity_poly.pdbx_strand_id
1 'polypeptide(L)'
;MDKPEIFKCECRCSQEFRQKLVELAYLSGFIKKQKIENPNNKDFLIDVSEFDAPVRTAFLSRTKGVSEMLMSIVKNNALIISGADKSDMRDIERKFNKTNSNISQLARLTEKQSFNLKGKNYDLEKLFHEFIREKTSLGEQVNGRLSIKTYPAVTSGKIFDAKMDLATHRDKEGNYDDRFYFAWDKQTNDALRPAGSELKPMIIQLMNEKPIQKEGAPVNNPLILEALEIYQRLNSDLEHIHTLKLEGKNYQIELYKSLYTRKNECNALQKRLLEENINALRKT
;
A
#
# COMPACT_ATOMS: atom_id res chain seq x y z
N MET A 1 -18.22 -9.15 28.78
CA MET A 1 -17.13 -8.26 28.32
C MET A 1 -17.68 -6.86 28.35
N ASP A 2 -17.19 -6.02 29.26
CA ASP A 2 -17.63 -4.63 29.37
C ASP A 2 -17.19 -3.86 28.14
N LYS A 3 -18.09 -2.99 27.65
CA LYS A 3 -17.78 -2.12 26.51
C LYS A 3 -16.64 -1.17 26.91
N PRO A 4 -15.64 -0.94 26.05
CA PRO A 4 -14.58 0.01 26.35
C PRO A 4 -15.18 1.39 26.64
N GLU A 5 -14.70 2.02 27.71
CA GLU A 5 -15.11 3.35 28.11
C GLU A 5 -14.73 4.37 27.02
N ILE A 6 -15.71 5.17 26.58
CA ILE A 6 -15.52 6.23 25.58
C ILE A 6 -15.65 7.57 26.29
N PHE A 7 -14.58 8.36 26.25
CA PHE A 7 -14.54 9.71 26.81
C PHE A 7 -15.08 10.70 25.78
N LYS A 8 -16.07 11.52 26.17
CA LYS A 8 -16.60 12.61 25.36
C LYS A 8 -16.02 13.94 25.84
N CYS A 9 -15.38 14.68 24.94
CA CYS A 9 -14.75 15.95 25.25
C CYS A 9 -15.26 17.06 24.34
N GLU A 10 -15.42 18.27 24.88
CA GLU A 10 -15.69 19.49 24.13
C GLU A 10 -14.41 20.34 24.06
N CYS A 11 -14.13 20.91 22.90
CA CYS A 11 -13.11 21.93 22.70
C CYS A 11 -13.76 23.18 22.10
N ARG A 12 -13.50 24.35 22.71
CA ARG A 12 -13.82 25.63 22.08
C ARG A 12 -12.68 26.03 21.15
N CYS A 13 -13.02 26.43 19.93
CA CYS A 13 -12.03 26.77 18.91
C CYS A 13 -12.60 27.75 17.88
N SER A 14 -11.73 28.36 17.08
CA SER A 14 -12.18 29.05 15.88
C SER A 14 -12.72 28.08 14.81
N GLN A 15 -13.56 28.61 13.94
CA GLN A 15 -14.03 27.89 12.75
C GLN A 15 -12.84 27.47 11.85
N GLU A 16 -11.79 28.29 11.77
CA GLU A 16 -10.59 28.01 10.99
C GLU A 16 -9.83 26.80 11.55
N PHE A 17 -9.65 26.71 12.88
CA PHE A 17 -9.04 25.53 13.50
C PHE A 17 -9.80 24.25 13.17
N ARG A 18 -11.13 24.30 13.30
CA ARG A 18 -12.00 23.17 12.97
C ARG A 18 -11.88 22.77 11.51
N GLN A 19 -11.86 23.74 10.59
CA GLN A 19 -11.66 23.51 9.16
C GLN A 19 -10.35 22.79 8.88
N LYS A 20 -9.24 23.30 9.41
CA LYS A 20 -7.90 22.68 9.23
C LYS A 20 -7.85 21.25 9.76
N LEU A 21 -8.46 21.00 10.92
CA LEU A 21 -8.48 19.68 11.54
C LEU A 21 -9.35 18.67 10.77
N VAL A 22 -10.51 19.10 10.27
CA VAL A 22 -11.39 18.29 9.41
C VAL A 22 -10.72 18.01 8.07
N GLU A 23 -10.08 19.01 7.47
CA GLU A 23 -9.35 18.87 6.20
C GLU A 23 -8.20 17.87 6.33
N LEU A 24 -7.40 17.95 7.40
CA LEU A 24 -6.33 16.98 7.64
C LEU A 24 -6.87 15.55 7.77
N ALA A 25 -7.98 15.36 8.50
CA ALA A 25 -8.62 14.05 8.63
C ALA A 25 -9.18 13.52 7.30
N TYR A 26 -9.69 14.40 6.45
CA TYR A 26 -10.13 14.06 5.10
C TYR A 26 -8.97 13.65 4.20
N LEU A 27 -7.93 14.49 4.11
CA LEU A 27 -6.77 14.22 3.26
C LEU A 27 -6.02 12.95 3.71
N SER A 28 -6.03 12.65 5.01
CA SER A 28 -5.39 11.45 5.58
C SER A 28 -6.25 10.17 5.45
N GLY A 29 -7.48 10.29 4.92
CA GLY A 29 -8.37 9.15 4.65
C GLY A 29 -9.24 8.68 5.82
N PHE A 30 -9.25 9.40 6.94
CA PHE A 30 -10.11 9.08 8.10
C PHE A 30 -11.56 9.53 7.92
N ILE A 31 -11.81 10.49 7.03
CA ILE A 31 -13.17 10.85 6.62
C ILE A 31 -13.44 10.23 5.26
N LYS A 32 -14.47 9.38 5.17
CA LYS A 32 -14.90 8.78 3.90
C LYS A 32 -15.23 9.87 2.88
N LYS A 33 -14.81 9.65 1.64
CA LYS A 33 -15.23 10.48 0.50
C LYS A 33 -16.75 10.45 0.40
N GLN A 34 -17.37 11.61 0.57
CA GLN A 34 -18.79 11.79 0.36
C GLN A 34 -19.01 12.25 -1.08
N LYS A 35 -20.13 11.80 -1.66
CA LYS A 35 -20.64 12.35 -2.91
C LYS A 35 -21.97 13.00 -2.66
N ILE A 36 -22.22 14.14 -3.29
CA ILE A 36 -23.46 14.89 -3.17
C ILE A 36 -24.13 15.00 -4.55
N GLU A 37 -25.45 15.04 -4.58
CA GLU A 37 -26.19 15.27 -5.83
C GLU A 37 -25.80 16.62 -6.43
N ASN A 38 -25.56 16.63 -7.74
CA ASN A 38 -25.32 17.87 -8.45
C ASN A 38 -26.62 18.69 -8.44
N PRO A 39 -26.59 19.92 -7.90
CA PRO A 39 -27.78 20.77 -7.84
C PRO A 39 -28.37 21.09 -9.23
N ASN A 40 -27.55 21.01 -10.28
CA ASN A 40 -27.94 21.25 -11.67
C ASN A 40 -28.28 19.97 -12.44
N ASN A 41 -27.98 18.78 -11.90
CA ASN A 41 -28.29 17.51 -12.56
C ASN A 41 -28.39 16.36 -11.54
N LYS A 42 -29.61 15.97 -11.19
CA LYS A 42 -29.89 14.97 -10.16
C LYS A 42 -29.35 13.57 -10.49
N ASP A 43 -29.03 13.28 -11.75
CA ASP A 43 -28.45 11.99 -12.16
C ASP A 43 -26.93 11.91 -11.93
N PHE A 44 -26.29 13.03 -11.54
CA PHE A 44 -24.85 13.11 -11.31
C PHE A 44 -24.52 13.34 -9.83
N LEU A 45 -23.53 12.58 -9.35
CA LEU A 45 -22.97 12.73 -8.01
C LEU A 45 -21.58 13.38 -8.10
N ILE A 46 -21.41 14.52 -7.44
CA ILE A 46 -20.15 15.26 -7.34
C ILE A 46 -19.39 14.76 -6.10
N ASP A 47 -18.11 14.40 -6.24
CA ASP A 47 -17.27 14.06 -5.10
C ASP A 47 -16.91 15.34 -4.33
N VAL A 48 -17.02 15.30 -3.00
CA VAL A 48 -16.74 16.47 -2.16
C VAL A 48 -15.27 16.95 -2.29
N SER A 49 -14.36 16.13 -2.82
CA SER A 49 -12.99 16.54 -3.20
C SER A 49 -12.92 17.64 -4.26
N GLU A 50 -13.96 17.83 -5.07
CA GLU A 50 -13.99 18.82 -6.14
C GLU A 50 -14.24 20.25 -5.64
N PHE A 51 -14.70 20.42 -4.39
CA PHE A 51 -14.92 21.72 -3.79
C PHE A 51 -13.65 22.31 -3.15
N ASP A 52 -13.69 23.59 -2.81
CA ASP A 52 -12.66 24.22 -1.98
C ASP A 52 -12.74 23.75 -0.52
N ALA A 53 -11.70 24.05 0.28
CA ALA A 53 -11.62 23.58 1.67
C ALA A 53 -12.77 24.07 2.59
N PRO A 54 -13.25 25.33 2.49
CA PRO A 54 -14.39 25.80 3.28
C PRO A 54 -15.69 25.04 2.98
N VAL A 55 -16.05 24.88 1.70
CA VAL A 55 -17.27 24.19 1.29
C VAL A 55 -17.16 22.70 1.60
N ARG A 56 -16.01 22.08 1.32
CA ARG A 56 -15.74 20.69 1.70
C ARG A 56 -15.93 20.46 3.20
N THR A 57 -15.38 21.33 4.05
CA THR A 57 -15.52 21.18 5.51
C THR A 57 -16.98 21.20 5.95
N ALA A 58 -17.83 22.05 5.37
CA ALA A 58 -19.23 22.14 5.75
C ALA A 58 -19.94 20.77 5.63
N PHE A 59 -19.67 20.03 4.56
CA PHE A 59 -20.19 18.67 4.34
C PHE A 59 -19.54 17.63 5.27
N LEU A 60 -18.23 17.74 5.51
CA LEU A 60 -17.46 16.74 6.27
C LEU A 60 -17.48 16.93 7.80
N SER A 61 -17.88 18.10 8.29
CA SER A 61 -17.86 18.48 9.71
C SER A 61 -18.74 17.61 10.62
N ARG A 62 -19.67 16.83 10.04
CA ARG A 62 -20.57 15.90 10.71
C ARG A 62 -20.07 14.46 10.74
N THR A 63 -19.00 14.15 10.00
CA THR A 63 -18.45 12.78 9.91
C THR A 63 -17.42 12.49 11.01
N LYS A 64 -17.52 11.30 11.63
CA LYS A 64 -16.70 10.85 12.76
C LYS A 64 -15.25 10.49 12.42
N GLY A 65 -14.54 11.25 11.58
CA GLY A 65 -13.17 10.90 11.19
C GLY A 65 -12.07 11.56 12.04
N VAL A 66 -12.32 12.73 12.63
CA VAL A 66 -11.27 13.45 13.37
C VAL A 66 -10.86 12.71 14.65
N SER A 67 -11.83 12.23 15.44
CA SER A 67 -11.51 11.47 16.66
C SER A 67 -10.72 10.19 16.34
N GLU A 68 -11.09 9.49 15.26
CA GLU A 68 -10.40 8.28 14.80
C GLU A 68 -8.96 8.58 14.36
N MET A 69 -8.75 9.70 13.67
CA MET A 69 -7.42 10.17 13.32
C MET A 69 -6.55 10.42 14.56
N LEU A 70 -7.07 11.16 15.55
CA LEU A 70 -6.33 11.47 16.78
C LEU A 70 -6.00 10.20 17.59
N MET A 71 -6.96 9.29 17.74
CA MET A 71 -6.72 7.99 18.38
C MET A 71 -5.64 7.19 17.64
N SER A 72 -5.70 7.16 16.31
CA SER A 72 -4.71 6.46 15.49
C SER A 72 -3.31 7.06 15.65
N ILE A 73 -3.19 8.39 15.71
CA ILE A 73 -1.90 9.05 15.94
C ILE A 73 -1.33 8.70 17.31
N VAL A 74 -2.14 8.74 18.37
CA VAL A 74 -1.68 8.37 19.72
C VAL A 74 -1.24 6.91 19.76
N LYS A 75 -2.06 6.00 19.20
CA LYS A 75 -1.77 4.57 19.17
C LYS A 75 -0.49 4.24 18.41
N ASN A 76 -0.30 4.84 17.23
CA ASN A 76 0.79 4.49 16.31
C ASN A 76 2.01 5.42 16.44
N ASN A 77 1.92 6.47 17.28
CA ASN A 77 2.93 7.53 17.40
C ASN A 77 3.25 8.23 16.07
N ALA A 78 2.32 8.20 15.10
CA ALA A 78 2.45 8.77 13.76
C ALA A 78 1.07 8.95 13.10
N LEU A 79 0.93 9.93 12.21
CA LEU A 79 -0.24 10.04 11.33
C LEU A 79 -0.06 9.09 10.13
N ILE A 80 -0.72 7.93 10.19
CA ILE A 80 -0.68 6.93 9.12
C ILE A 80 -1.74 7.25 8.08
N ILE A 81 -1.31 7.48 6.83
CA ILE A 81 -2.20 7.61 5.68
C ILE A 81 -2.62 6.20 5.25
N SER A 82 -3.88 5.88 5.47
CA SER A 82 -4.45 4.55 5.21
C SER A 82 -4.77 4.32 3.73
N GLY A 83 -4.63 3.08 3.26
CA GLY A 83 -5.10 2.64 1.94
C GLY A 83 -4.19 2.95 0.74
N ALA A 84 -2.97 3.46 1.01
CA ALA A 84 -1.96 3.67 -0.02
C ALA A 84 -1.36 2.35 -0.56
N ASP A 85 -1.29 1.32 0.29
CA ASP A 85 -0.92 -0.06 -0.02
C ASP A 85 -1.68 -0.64 -1.22
N LYS A 86 -2.99 -0.38 -1.34
CA LYS A 86 -3.83 -0.88 -2.45
C LYS A 86 -3.40 -0.36 -3.82
N SER A 87 -2.79 0.82 -3.87
CA SER A 87 -2.26 1.36 -5.13
C SER A 87 -0.96 0.65 -5.50
N ASP A 88 -0.07 0.49 -4.53
CA ASP A 88 1.22 -0.17 -4.70
C ASP A 88 1.03 -1.65 -5.09
N MET A 89 0.09 -2.34 -4.44
CA MET A 89 -0.30 -3.72 -4.76
C MET A 89 -0.87 -3.85 -6.18
N ARG A 90 -1.69 -2.90 -6.64
CA ARG A 90 -2.21 -2.92 -8.01
C ARG A 90 -1.12 -2.70 -9.06
N ASP A 91 -0.12 -1.86 -8.77
CA ASP A 91 1.01 -1.65 -9.67
C ASP A 91 1.89 -2.90 -9.78
N ILE A 92 2.21 -3.54 -8.65
CA ILE A 92 3.02 -4.77 -8.66
C ILE A 92 2.28 -5.94 -9.33
N GLU A 93 0.97 -6.10 -9.07
CA GLU A 93 0.14 -7.10 -9.76
C GLU A 93 0.14 -6.90 -11.27
N ARG A 94 0.01 -5.65 -11.75
CA ARG A 94 0.09 -5.34 -13.19
C ARG A 94 1.44 -5.74 -13.77
N LYS A 95 2.55 -5.44 -13.07
CA LYS A 95 3.92 -5.82 -13.50
C LYS A 95 4.08 -7.33 -13.58
N PHE A 96 3.62 -8.08 -12.58
CA PHE A 96 3.66 -9.55 -12.60
C PHE A 96 2.75 -10.13 -13.68
N ASN A 97 1.54 -9.61 -13.86
CA ASN A 97 0.58 -10.08 -14.87
C ASN A 97 1.06 -9.84 -16.29
N LYS A 98 1.62 -8.66 -16.58
CA LYS A 98 2.26 -8.36 -17.87
C LYS A 98 3.37 -9.37 -18.19
N THR A 99 4.06 -9.83 -17.16
CA THR A 99 5.21 -10.73 -17.32
C THR A 99 4.80 -12.21 -17.32
N ASN A 100 3.61 -12.58 -16.84
CA ASN A 100 3.10 -13.95 -16.81
C ASN A 100 2.40 -14.40 -18.12
N SER A 101 2.28 -13.54 -19.15
CA SER A 101 1.41 -13.78 -20.31
C SER A 101 1.78 -14.98 -21.20
N ASN A 102 2.99 -15.53 -21.08
CA ASN A 102 3.50 -16.53 -22.04
C ASN A 102 3.59 -17.96 -21.48
N ILE A 103 3.09 -18.22 -20.27
CA ILE A 103 3.12 -19.57 -19.67
C ILE A 103 2.33 -20.59 -20.50
N SER A 104 1.18 -20.21 -21.07
CA SER A 104 0.41 -21.10 -21.95
C SER A 104 1.14 -21.41 -23.26
N GLN A 105 1.94 -20.48 -23.78
CA GLN A 105 2.77 -20.72 -24.96
C GLN A 105 3.92 -21.66 -24.62
N LEU A 106 4.57 -21.44 -23.49
CA LEU A 106 5.64 -22.31 -22.97
C LEU A 106 5.15 -23.75 -22.77
N ALA A 107 3.97 -23.94 -22.16
CA ALA A 107 3.36 -25.26 -22.00
C ALA A 107 3.20 -26.01 -23.34
N ARG A 108 2.67 -25.32 -24.37
CA ARG A 108 2.53 -25.88 -25.72
C ARG A 108 3.87 -26.18 -26.39
N LEU A 109 4.91 -25.41 -26.09
CA LEU A 109 6.25 -25.64 -26.63
C LEU A 109 6.95 -26.83 -25.98
N THR A 110 6.55 -27.23 -24.78
CA THR A 110 7.17 -28.31 -24.01
C THR A 110 6.39 -29.61 -24.01
N GLU A 111 5.08 -29.57 -24.30
CA GLU A 111 4.18 -30.73 -24.29
C GLU A 111 4.71 -31.88 -25.17
N LYS A 112 4.94 -33.05 -24.56
CA LYS A 112 5.45 -34.27 -25.17
C LYS A 112 6.79 -34.10 -25.91
N GLN A 113 7.53 -33.03 -25.61
CA GLN A 113 8.81 -32.77 -26.24
C GLN A 113 9.95 -33.40 -25.43
N SER A 114 10.82 -34.12 -26.13
CA SER A 114 12.08 -34.63 -25.59
C SER A 114 13.17 -34.61 -26.65
N PHE A 115 14.41 -34.55 -26.21
CA PHE A 115 15.56 -34.57 -27.13
C PHE A 115 16.75 -35.32 -26.51
N ASN A 116 17.59 -35.88 -27.38
CA ASN A 116 18.80 -36.56 -26.98
C ASN A 116 20.02 -35.68 -27.21
N LEU A 117 20.89 -35.57 -26.20
CA LEU A 117 22.16 -34.88 -26.30
C LEU A 117 23.24 -35.65 -25.54
N LYS A 118 24.37 -35.96 -26.18
CA LYS A 118 25.50 -36.70 -25.58
C LYS A 118 25.07 -38.02 -24.90
N GLY A 119 24.16 -38.76 -25.52
CA GLY A 119 23.67 -40.05 -25.01
C GLY A 119 22.69 -39.96 -23.83
N LYS A 120 22.24 -38.76 -23.45
CA LYS A 120 21.21 -38.55 -22.43
C LYS A 120 19.92 -38.04 -23.07
N ASN A 121 18.79 -38.54 -22.58
CA ASN A 121 17.46 -38.04 -22.93
C ASN A 121 17.04 -36.92 -21.97
N TYR A 122 16.53 -35.83 -22.53
CA TYR A 122 16.07 -34.64 -21.82
C TYR A 122 14.59 -34.42 -22.10
N ASP A 123 13.81 -34.38 -21.03
CA ASP A 123 12.36 -34.20 -21.07
C ASP A 123 12.01 -32.74 -20.77
N LEU A 124 11.45 -32.04 -21.76
CA LEU A 124 11.09 -30.63 -21.67
C LEU A 124 9.79 -30.43 -20.88
N GLU A 125 8.84 -31.35 -20.99
CA GLU A 125 7.55 -31.29 -20.27
C GLU A 125 7.78 -31.45 -18.78
N LYS A 126 8.62 -32.42 -18.38
CA LYS A 126 9.02 -32.58 -16.99
C LYS A 126 9.73 -31.33 -16.45
N LEU A 127 10.67 -30.77 -17.21
CA LEU A 127 11.39 -29.56 -16.78
C LEU A 127 10.45 -28.35 -16.65
N PHE A 128 9.45 -28.22 -17.54
CA PHE A 128 8.43 -27.20 -17.44
C PHE A 128 7.62 -27.33 -16.14
N HIS A 129 7.17 -28.52 -15.78
CA HIS A 129 6.45 -28.73 -14.51
C HIS A 129 7.31 -28.42 -13.28
N GLU A 130 8.59 -28.81 -13.30
CA GLU A 130 9.54 -28.43 -12.25
C GLU A 130 9.67 -26.90 -12.16
N PHE A 131 9.81 -26.20 -13.29
CA PHE A 131 9.85 -24.74 -13.33
C PHE A 131 8.56 -24.10 -12.77
N ILE A 132 7.38 -24.59 -13.15
CA ILE A 132 6.10 -24.08 -12.64
C ILE A 132 5.99 -24.24 -11.12
N ARG A 133 6.49 -25.35 -10.57
CA ARG A 133 6.53 -25.56 -9.12
C ARG A 133 7.39 -24.51 -8.42
N GLU A 134 8.62 -24.30 -8.88
CA GLU A 134 9.55 -23.32 -8.29
C GLU A 134 9.02 -21.89 -8.45
N LYS A 135 8.44 -21.56 -9.63
CA LYS A 135 7.77 -20.28 -9.89
C LYS A 135 6.61 -20.03 -8.92
N THR A 136 5.77 -21.03 -8.69
CA THR A 136 4.63 -20.91 -7.78
C THR A 136 5.10 -20.66 -6.35
N SER A 137 6.11 -21.41 -5.90
CA SER A 137 6.64 -21.24 -4.55
C SER A 137 7.38 -19.91 -4.36
N LEU A 138 8.09 -19.41 -5.37
CA LEU A 138 8.61 -18.04 -5.37
C LEU A 138 7.47 -17.02 -5.23
N GLY A 139 6.38 -17.20 -5.98
CA GLY A 139 5.20 -16.34 -5.91
C GLY A 139 4.57 -16.28 -4.52
N GLU A 140 4.50 -17.41 -3.82
CA GLU A 140 4.05 -17.48 -2.41
C GLU A 140 4.96 -16.64 -1.50
N GLN A 141 6.28 -16.72 -1.68
CA GLN A 141 7.22 -15.93 -0.88
C GLN A 141 7.16 -14.43 -1.18
N VAL A 142 6.96 -14.05 -2.45
CA VAL A 142 6.73 -12.66 -2.85
C VAL A 142 5.43 -12.14 -2.22
N ASN A 143 4.34 -12.90 -2.27
CA ASN A 143 3.08 -12.53 -1.63
C ASN A 143 3.23 -12.40 -0.10
N GLY A 144 3.94 -13.33 0.52
CA GLY A 144 4.30 -13.25 1.94
C GLY A 144 5.06 -11.96 2.25
N ARG A 145 6.02 -11.57 1.40
CA ARG A 145 6.76 -10.33 1.57
C ARG A 145 5.87 -9.09 1.39
N LEU A 146 5.04 -9.06 0.36
CA LEU A 146 4.13 -7.95 0.05
C LEU A 146 3.11 -7.68 1.18
N SER A 147 2.79 -8.69 1.99
CA SER A 147 1.92 -8.55 3.15
C SER A 147 2.54 -7.76 4.31
N ILE A 148 3.86 -7.60 4.32
CA ILE A 148 4.59 -6.86 5.37
C ILE A 148 4.54 -5.37 5.04
N LYS A 149 3.70 -4.63 5.78
CA LYS A 149 3.51 -3.20 5.59
C LYS A 149 4.81 -2.41 5.82
N THR A 150 5.00 -1.40 4.99
CA THR A 150 6.06 -0.39 5.14
C THR A 150 5.44 0.95 5.53
N TYR A 151 6.22 1.76 6.25
CA TYR A 151 5.77 3.07 6.75
C TYR A 151 6.79 4.17 6.42
N PRO A 152 7.11 4.41 5.14
CA PRO A 152 7.95 5.54 4.74
C PRO A 152 7.37 6.87 5.26
N ALA A 153 8.25 7.73 5.74
CA ALA A 153 7.90 9.08 6.16
C ALA A 153 7.46 9.93 4.97
N VAL A 154 6.46 10.78 5.17
CA VAL A 154 6.00 11.77 4.20
C VAL A 154 6.44 13.15 4.66
N THR A 155 7.24 13.82 3.83
CA THR A 155 7.87 15.12 4.14
C THR A 155 7.43 16.26 3.22
N SER A 156 6.50 16.00 2.31
CA SER A 156 6.00 17.00 1.34
C SER A 156 4.62 16.65 0.79
N GLY A 157 3.91 17.65 0.26
CA GLY A 157 2.63 17.50 -0.44
C GLY A 157 1.42 17.83 0.44
N LYS A 158 0.21 17.78 -0.14
CA LYS A 158 -1.01 18.36 0.45
C LYS A 158 -1.28 17.97 1.91
N ILE A 159 -1.08 16.71 2.29
CA ILE A 159 -1.29 16.23 3.67
C ILE A 159 -0.23 16.81 4.61
N PHE A 160 1.03 16.88 4.16
CA PHE A 160 2.12 17.49 4.92
C PHE A 160 1.86 18.98 5.10
N ASP A 161 1.50 19.68 4.04
CA ASP A 161 1.19 21.12 4.07
C ASP A 161 0.01 21.41 5.01
N ALA A 162 -1.07 20.62 4.94
CA ALA A 162 -2.22 20.75 5.83
C ALA A 162 -1.87 20.48 7.31
N LYS A 163 -0.99 19.51 7.59
CA LYS A 163 -0.49 19.26 8.95
C LYS A 163 0.32 20.43 9.47
N MET A 164 1.21 21.00 8.65
CA MET A 164 2.03 22.16 9.05
C MET A 164 1.18 23.41 9.27
N ASP A 165 0.19 23.64 8.41
CA ASP A 165 -0.76 24.76 8.55
C ASP A 165 -1.62 24.63 9.83
N LEU A 166 -2.05 23.42 10.18
CA LEU A 166 -2.73 23.16 11.45
C LEU A 166 -1.78 23.31 12.66
N ALA A 167 -0.56 22.81 12.56
CA ALA A 167 0.41 22.78 13.66
C ALA A 167 0.96 24.18 14.02
N THR A 168 0.87 25.12 13.09
CA THR A 168 1.26 26.53 13.29
C THR A 168 0.07 27.46 13.55
N HIS A 169 -1.17 26.93 13.52
CA HIS A 169 -2.37 27.72 13.68
C HIS A 169 -2.48 28.36 15.08
N ARG A 170 -2.84 29.65 15.10
CA ARG A 170 -3.12 30.42 16.31
C ARG A 170 -4.50 31.04 16.18
N ASP A 171 -5.34 30.89 17.20
CA ASP A 171 -6.60 31.64 17.23
C ASP A 171 -6.28 33.13 17.41
N LYS A 172 -7.07 33.98 16.76
CA LYS A 172 -7.14 35.39 17.11
C LYS A 172 -8.02 35.54 18.35
N GLU A 173 -7.63 36.40 19.28
CA GLU A 173 -8.45 36.72 20.45
C GLU A 173 -9.87 37.12 20.03
N GLY A 174 -10.88 36.56 20.69
CA GLY A 174 -12.30 36.87 20.44
C GLY A 174 -13.04 35.95 19.45
N ASN A 175 -12.38 34.96 18.82
CA ASN A 175 -13.01 34.08 17.82
C ASN A 175 -13.29 32.63 18.32
N TYR A 176 -13.59 32.43 19.60
CA TYR A 176 -13.83 31.09 20.20
C TYR A 176 -15.29 30.63 20.15
N ASP A 177 -16.02 31.01 19.10
CA ASP A 177 -17.48 30.82 19.05
C ASP A 177 -17.90 29.42 18.62
N ASP A 178 -16.99 28.63 18.04
CA ASP A 178 -17.30 27.27 17.60
C ASP A 178 -16.95 26.24 18.67
N ARG A 179 -17.70 25.14 18.66
CA ARG A 179 -17.53 24.00 19.57
C ARG A 179 -17.29 22.75 18.76
N PHE A 180 -16.22 22.04 19.10
CA PHE A 180 -15.94 20.75 18.51
C PHE A 180 -15.94 19.63 19.54
N TYR A 181 -16.64 18.55 19.21
CA TYR A 181 -16.90 17.43 20.10
C TYR A 181 -16.12 16.21 19.65
N PHE A 182 -15.35 15.64 20.57
CA PHE A 182 -14.53 14.47 20.35
C PHE A 182 -15.03 13.28 21.18
N ALA A 183 -14.74 12.08 20.69
CA ALA A 183 -15.06 10.84 21.37
C ALA A 183 -13.93 9.82 21.14
N TRP A 184 -13.22 9.43 22.19
CA TRP A 184 -12.05 8.55 22.09
C TRP A 184 -11.88 7.63 23.30
N ASP A 185 -10.93 6.70 23.18
CA ASP A 185 -10.55 5.76 24.23
C ASP A 185 -9.75 6.40 25.38
N LYS A 186 -9.54 5.62 26.44
CA LYS A 186 -8.78 6.04 27.62
C LYS A 186 -7.33 6.43 27.28
N GLN A 187 -6.65 5.65 26.44
CA GLN A 187 -5.26 5.90 26.06
C GLN A 187 -5.10 7.28 25.41
N THR A 188 -6.01 7.62 24.50
CA THR A 188 -6.03 8.92 23.82
C THR A 188 -6.40 10.05 24.77
N ASN A 189 -7.33 9.80 25.68
CA ASN A 189 -7.70 10.77 26.72
C ASN A 189 -6.50 11.11 27.63
N ASP A 190 -5.78 10.10 28.11
CA ASP A 190 -4.62 10.27 28.98
C ASP A 190 -3.48 11.02 28.27
N ALA A 191 -3.31 10.79 26.96
CA ALA A 191 -2.32 11.49 26.14
C ALA A 191 -2.67 12.95 25.82
N LEU A 192 -3.95 13.27 25.61
CA LEU A 192 -4.40 14.61 25.19
C LEU A 192 -4.91 15.48 26.34
N ARG A 193 -5.17 14.91 27.52
CA ARG A 193 -5.62 15.65 28.72
C ARG A 193 -4.85 15.29 30.00
N PRO A 194 -3.50 15.25 29.99
CA PRO A 194 -2.75 15.07 31.23
C PRO A 194 -3.12 16.18 32.23
N ALA A 195 -3.56 15.80 33.43
CA ALA A 195 -3.89 16.70 34.54
C ALA A 195 -4.86 17.86 34.18
N GLY A 196 -5.78 17.66 33.24
CA GLY A 196 -6.78 18.68 32.87
C GLY A 196 -6.28 19.75 31.90
N SER A 197 -5.16 19.51 31.22
CA SER A 197 -4.63 20.38 30.17
C SER A 197 -5.67 20.78 29.11
N GLU A 198 -5.47 21.95 28.51
CA GLU A 198 -6.29 22.42 27.41
C GLU A 198 -6.10 21.54 26.17
N LEU A 199 -7.21 21.12 25.58
CA LEU A 199 -7.20 20.13 24.52
C LEU A 199 -6.59 20.66 23.21
N LYS A 200 -6.82 21.93 22.87
CA LYS A 200 -6.33 22.52 21.62
C LYS A 200 -4.79 22.58 21.57
N PRO A 201 -4.08 23.12 22.57
CA PRO A 201 -2.62 23.06 22.62
C PRO A 201 -2.07 21.64 22.49
N MET A 202 -2.72 20.66 23.13
CA MET A 202 -2.31 19.26 23.07
C MET A 202 -2.49 18.66 21.67
N ILE A 203 -3.59 18.98 20.97
CA ILE A 203 -3.77 18.57 19.56
C ILE A 203 -2.70 19.20 18.68
N ILE A 204 -2.39 20.48 18.86
CA ILE A 204 -1.34 21.18 18.09
C ILE A 204 0.04 20.55 18.36
N GLN A 205 0.36 20.26 19.63
CA GLN A 205 1.60 19.60 20.01
C GLN A 205 1.69 18.21 19.38
N LEU A 206 0.61 17.43 19.43
CA LEU A 206 0.53 16.13 18.76
C LEU A 206 0.81 16.25 17.26
N MET A 207 0.22 17.26 16.59
CA MET A 207 0.49 17.51 15.17
C MET A 207 1.92 17.98 14.89
N ASN A 208 2.57 18.69 15.80
CA ASN A 208 3.97 19.10 15.63
C ASN A 208 4.93 17.91 15.76
N GLU A 209 4.77 17.11 16.81
CA GLU A 209 5.73 16.07 17.18
C GLU A 209 5.66 14.82 16.31
N LYS A 210 4.46 14.42 15.87
CA LYS A 210 4.28 13.11 15.24
C LYS A 210 4.57 13.18 13.73
N PRO A 211 5.35 12.25 13.17
CA PRO A 211 5.60 12.22 11.72
C PRO A 211 4.34 11.80 10.97
N ILE A 212 4.29 12.12 9.68
CA ILE A 212 3.34 11.50 8.75
C ILE A 212 4.03 10.29 8.14
N GLN A 213 3.33 9.16 8.12
CA GLN A 213 3.78 7.94 7.47
C GLN A 213 2.75 7.49 6.46
N LYS A 214 3.21 6.97 5.32
CA LYS A 214 2.34 6.39 4.30
C LYS A 214 2.39 4.88 4.43
N GLU A 215 1.25 4.25 4.66
CA GLU A 215 1.16 2.79 4.61
C GLU A 215 1.41 2.32 3.16
N GLY A 216 2.42 1.50 2.95
CA GLY A 216 2.78 1.01 1.61
C GLY A 216 3.16 -0.46 1.61
N ALA A 217 3.15 -1.06 0.43
CA ALA A 217 3.72 -2.40 0.24
C ALA A 217 5.23 -2.28 -0.07
N PRO A 218 6.06 -3.29 0.28
CA PRO A 218 7.50 -3.27 0.05
C PRO A 218 7.85 -3.55 -1.43
N VAL A 219 7.15 -2.91 -2.37
CA VAL A 219 7.23 -3.15 -3.82
C VAL A 219 8.61 -2.88 -4.42
N ASN A 220 9.42 -2.04 -3.74
CA ASN A 220 10.80 -1.74 -4.12
C ASN A 220 11.82 -2.65 -3.44
N ASN A 221 11.39 -3.72 -2.76
CA ASN A 221 12.31 -4.69 -2.18
C ASN A 221 13.15 -5.33 -3.30
N PRO A 222 14.49 -5.38 -3.19
CA PRO A 222 15.35 -5.89 -4.25
C PRO A 222 15.00 -7.31 -4.70
N LEU A 223 14.58 -8.19 -3.79
CA LEU A 223 14.23 -9.57 -4.11
C LEU A 223 12.90 -9.67 -4.87
N ILE A 224 11.95 -8.75 -4.64
CA ILE A 224 10.71 -8.68 -5.41
C ILE A 224 11.00 -8.20 -6.85
N LEU A 225 11.90 -7.22 -6.98
CA LEU A 225 12.34 -6.73 -8.29
C LEU A 225 13.12 -7.82 -9.05
N GLU A 226 13.99 -8.56 -8.38
CA GLU A 226 14.71 -9.71 -8.95
C GLU A 226 13.73 -10.79 -9.45
N ALA A 227 12.63 -11.05 -8.73
CA ALA A 227 11.58 -11.98 -9.16
C ALA A 227 10.89 -11.52 -10.46
N LEU A 228 10.64 -10.21 -10.62
CA LEU A 228 10.12 -9.66 -11.87
C LEU A 228 11.12 -9.82 -13.02
N GLU A 229 12.40 -9.59 -12.78
CA GLU A 229 13.47 -9.73 -13.78
C GLU A 229 13.64 -11.17 -14.27
N ILE A 230 13.47 -12.17 -13.40
CA ILE A 230 13.46 -13.59 -13.80
C ILE A 230 12.37 -13.84 -14.85
N TYR A 231 11.16 -13.33 -14.62
CA TYR A 231 10.05 -13.51 -15.54
C TYR A 231 10.21 -12.70 -16.83
N GLN A 232 10.80 -11.50 -16.77
CA GLN A 232 11.08 -10.70 -17.96
C GLN A 232 12.09 -11.38 -18.86
N ARG A 233 13.16 -11.95 -18.28
CA ARG A 233 14.15 -12.75 -19.01
C ARG A 233 13.51 -13.99 -19.63
N LEU A 234 12.62 -14.69 -18.92
CA LEU A 234 11.87 -15.82 -19.50
C LEU A 234 11.06 -15.40 -20.74
N ASN A 235 10.42 -14.23 -20.72
CA ASN A 235 9.67 -13.75 -21.89
C ASN A 235 10.60 -13.44 -23.07
N SER A 236 11.75 -12.82 -22.82
CA SER A 236 12.76 -12.59 -23.85
C SER A 236 13.30 -13.91 -24.43
N ASP A 237 13.56 -14.90 -23.57
CA ASP A 237 13.99 -16.24 -23.98
C ASP A 237 12.92 -16.89 -24.86
N LEU A 238 11.64 -16.76 -24.49
CA LEU A 238 10.50 -17.29 -25.25
C LEU A 238 10.33 -16.64 -26.62
N GLU A 239 10.50 -15.32 -26.72
CA GLU A 239 10.49 -14.60 -28.01
C GLU A 239 11.60 -15.09 -28.93
N HIS A 240 12.80 -15.31 -28.38
CA HIS A 240 13.92 -15.89 -29.11
C HIS A 240 13.63 -17.33 -29.56
N ILE A 241 13.09 -18.17 -28.68
CA ILE A 241 12.70 -19.55 -28.98
C ILE A 241 11.63 -19.61 -30.07
N HIS A 242 10.66 -18.68 -30.03
CA HIS A 242 9.64 -18.57 -31.07
C HIS A 242 10.27 -18.21 -32.43
N THR A 243 11.26 -17.32 -32.43
CA THR A 243 12.01 -16.95 -33.63
C THR A 243 12.75 -18.16 -34.21
N LEU A 244 13.49 -18.91 -33.38
CA LEU A 244 14.18 -20.13 -33.80
C LEU A 244 13.21 -21.16 -34.40
N LYS A 245 12.04 -21.32 -33.78
CA LYS A 245 10.99 -22.21 -34.28
C LYS A 245 10.47 -21.79 -35.66
N LEU A 246 10.23 -20.51 -35.88
CA LEU A 246 9.79 -19.97 -37.17
C LEU A 246 10.86 -20.13 -38.26
N GLU A 247 12.13 -20.01 -37.89
CA GLU A 247 13.28 -20.19 -38.78
C GLU A 247 13.63 -21.68 -39.04
N GLY A 248 12.88 -22.62 -38.46
CA GLY A 248 13.14 -24.06 -38.60
C GLY A 248 14.43 -24.53 -37.92
N LYS A 249 15.00 -23.73 -37.00
CA LYS A 249 16.21 -24.07 -36.25
C LYS A 249 15.86 -24.96 -35.05
N ASN A 250 16.83 -25.75 -34.60
CA ASN A 250 16.67 -26.52 -33.37
C ASN A 250 16.61 -25.57 -32.17
N TYR A 251 15.44 -25.48 -31.54
CA TYR A 251 15.19 -24.63 -30.37
C TYR A 251 15.14 -25.41 -29.05
N GLN A 252 15.17 -26.75 -29.11
CA GLN A 252 14.90 -27.60 -27.95
C GLN A 252 16.00 -27.49 -26.89
N ILE A 253 17.26 -27.35 -27.32
CA ILE A 253 18.42 -27.20 -26.44
C ILE A 253 18.38 -25.84 -25.74
N GLU A 254 18.09 -24.78 -26.48
CA GLU A 254 17.98 -23.40 -25.97
C GLU A 254 16.80 -23.28 -25.01
N LEU A 255 15.64 -23.87 -25.33
CA LEU A 255 14.49 -23.94 -24.46
C LEU A 255 14.80 -24.68 -23.15
N TYR A 256 15.51 -25.82 -23.22
CA TYR A 256 15.94 -26.55 -22.04
C TYR A 256 16.84 -25.70 -21.15
N LYS A 257 17.88 -25.08 -21.72
CA LYS A 257 18.83 -24.24 -20.97
C LYS A 257 18.13 -23.05 -20.31
N SER A 258 17.23 -22.40 -21.03
CA SER A 258 16.47 -21.25 -20.55
C SER A 258 15.60 -21.67 -19.35
N LEU A 259 14.76 -22.70 -19.52
CA LEU A 259 13.91 -23.24 -18.46
C LEU A 259 14.71 -23.69 -17.23
N TYR A 260 15.81 -24.41 -17.44
CA TYR A 260 16.65 -24.92 -16.36
C TYR A 260 17.29 -23.77 -15.57
N THR A 261 17.77 -22.73 -16.26
CA THR A 261 18.35 -21.55 -15.64
C THR A 261 17.29 -20.79 -14.83
N ARG A 262 16.13 -20.48 -15.44
CA ARG A 262 15.04 -19.77 -14.75
C ARG A 262 14.52 -20.55 -13.55
N LYS A 263 14.41 -21.88 -13.64
CA LYS A 263 14.04 -22.76 -12.51
C LYS A 263 15.00 -22.59 -11.33
N ASN A 264 16.31 -22.65 -11.58
CA ASN A 264 17.31 -22.57 -10.52
C ASN A 264 17.35 -21.17 -9.89
N GLU A 265 17.17 -20.12 -10.68
CA GLU A 265 17.03 -18.76 -10.16
C GLU A 265 15.78 -18.62 -9.27
N CYS A 266 14.63 -19.16 -9.70
CA CYS A 266 13.42 -19.18 -8.85
C CYS A 266 13.69 -19.86 -7.50
N ASN A 267 14.32 -21.05 -7.52
CA ASN A 267 14.64 -21.79 -6.29
C ASN A 267 15.58 -21.02 -5.35
N ALA A 268 16.64 -20.44 -5.92
CA ALA A 268 17.62 -19.66 -5.15
C ALA A 268 16.98 -18.41 -4.52
N LEU A 269 16.18 -17.69 -5.30
CA LEU A 269 15.50 -16.49 -4.84
C LEU A 269 14.42 -16.81 -3.80
N GLN A 270 13.68 -17.90 -3.98
CA GLN A 270 12.69 -18.38 -3.01
C GLN A 270 13.32 -18.58 -1.63
N LYS A 271 14.50 -19.21 -1.55
CA LYS A 271 15.20 -19.44 -0.28
C LYS A 271 15.60 -18.14 0.41
N ARG A 272 16.16 -17.19 -0.36
CA ARG A 272 16.54 -15.85 0.14
C ARG A 272 15.31 -15.09 0.66
N LEU A 273 14.20 -15.11 -0.08
CA LEU A 273 12.96 -14.47 0.36
C LEU A 273 12.37 -15.13 1.60
N LEU A 274 12.39 -16.46 1.70
CA LEU A 274 11.92 -17.18 2.88
C LEU A 274 12.68 -16.76 4.14
N GLU A 275 14.01 -16.68 4.07
CA GLU A 275 14.85 -16.22 5.17
C GLU A 275 14.54 -14.77 5.55
N GLU A 276 14.36 -13.87 4.56
CA GLU A 276 14.03 -12.48 4.82
C GLU A 276 12.62 -12.31 5.43
N ASN A 277 11.66 -13.13 5.01
CA ASN A 277 10.31 -13.16 5.55
C ASN A 277 10.30 -13.61 7.01
N ILE A 278 11.03 -14.69 7.35
CA ILE A 278 11.19 -15.17 8.73
C ILE A 278 11.82 -14.07 9.60
N ASN A 279 12.85 -13.39 9.10
CA ASN A 279 13.53 -12.33 9.83
C ASN A 279 12.66 -11.09 10.05
N ALA A 280 11.80 -10.74 9.08
CA ALA A 280 10.88 -9.62 9.22
C ALA A 280 9.78 -9.91 10.24
N LEU A 281 9.21 -11.12 10.25
CA LEU A 281 8.18 -11.53 11.20
C LEU A 281 8.68 -11.60 12.65
N ARG A 282 9.99 -11.83 12.86
CA ARG A 282 10.60 -11.78 14.20
C ARG A 282 10.76 -10.36 14.76
N LYS A 283 10.68 -9.33 13.91
CA LYS A 283 10.88 -7.92 14.28
C LYS A 283 9.57 -7.14 14.44
N THR A 284 8.45 -7.72 13.99
CA THR A 284 7.08 -7.21 14.18
C THR A 284 6.48 -7.76 15.46
#